data_AF-A0A943USD9-F1
#
_entry.id   AF-A0A943USD9-F1
#
_cell.length_a   1.000
_cell.length_b   1.000
_cell.length_c   1.000
_cell.angle_alpha   90.00
_cell.angle_beta   90.00
_cell.angle_gamma   90.00
#
_symmetry.space_group_name_H-M   'P 1'
#
loop_
_entity.id
_entity.type
_entity.pdbx_description
1 polymer ?
#
loop_
_entity_poly.entity_id
_entity_poly.type
_entity_poly.pdbx_seq_one_letter_code
_entity_poly.pdbx_strand_id
1 'polypeptide(L)'
;MQVNKQDGTDSYRLSDIDEVIFSLATGVYGLKADGGRLTLNARPGENIIHVKGYDPSRKYCMGIFSASGRKVKSDADWKGQPIDLTAFSGGVYHVKINETTFKFSKFNA
;
A
#
# COMPACT_ATOMS: atom_id res chain seq x y z
N MET A 1 -8.30 -25.91 -9.90
CA MET A 1 -8.79 -24.65 -10.50
C MET A 1 -7.67 -24.08 -11.37
N GLN A 2 -8.01 -23.50 -12.52
CA GLN A 2 -7.06 -23.03 -13.53
C GLN A 2 -7.41 -21.58 -13.90
N VAL A 3 -6.39 -20.76 -14.13
CA VAL A 3 -6.53 -19.35 -14.51
C VAL A 3 -5.97 -19.19 -15.92
N ASN A 4 -6.77 -18.61 -16.80
CA ASN A 4 -6.38 -18.33 -18.18
C ASN A 4 -6.11 -16.85 -18.34
N LYS A 5 -5.07 -16.48 -19.11
CA LYS A 5 -4.98 -15.10 -19.59
C LYS A 5 -6.16 -14.80 -20.51
N GLN A 6 -6.57 -13.53 -20.55
CA GLN A 6 -7.75 -13.08 -21.29
C GLN A 6 -7.61 -13.31 -22.80
N ASP A 7 -6.39 -13.30 -23.33
CA ASP A 7 -6.06 -13.58 -24.73
C ASP A 7 -5.93 -15.08 -25.04
N GLY A 8 -6.06 -15.96 -24.04
CA GLY A 8 -6.07 -17.42 -24.19
C GLY A 8 -4.71 -18.04 -24.53
N THR A 9 -3.63 -17.27 -24.52
CA THR A 9 -2.29 -17.73 -24.91
C THR A 9 -1.58 -18.50 -23.79
N ASP A 10 -1.91 -18.20 -22.53
CA ASP A 10 -1.32 -18.86 -21.36
C ASP A 10 -2.38 -19.33 -20.36
N SER A 11 -2.06 -20.44 -19.71
CA SER A 11 -2.90 -21.02 -18.67
C SER A 11 -2.06 -21.58 -17.53
N TYR A 12 -2.43 -21.20 -16.30
CA TYR A 12 -1.69 -21.53 -15.09
C TYR A 12 -2.60 -22.28 -14.12
N ARG A 13 -2.08 -23.30 -13.44
CA ARG A 13 -2.79 -23.88 -12.30
C ARG A 13 -2.83 -22.83 -11.19
N LEU A 14 -3.96 -22.71 -10.51
CA LEU A 14 -4.07 -21.76 -9.40
C LEU A 14 -3.03 -22.02 -8.30
N SER A 15 -2.65 -23.29 -8.08
CA SER A 15 -1.62 -23.69 -7.13
C SER A 15 -0.23 -23.13 -7.43
N ASP A 16 0.01 -22.75 -8.68
CA ASP A 16 1.32 -22.35 -9.17
C ASP A 16 1.44 -20.81 -9.25
N ILE A 17 0.38 -20.09 -8.87
CA ILE A 17 0.35 -18.63 -8.85
C ILE A 17 0.83 -18.14 -7.49
N ASP A 18 2.01 -17.52 -7.48
CA ASP A 18 2.58 -16.88 -6.29
C ASP A 18 1.91 -15.52 -5.99
N GLU A 19 1.67 -14.72 -7.04
CA GLU A 19 1.04 -13.41 -6.91
C GLU A 19 0.28 -13.00 -8.19
N VAL A 20 -0.84 -12.30 -8.03
CA VAL A 20 -1.56 -11.64 -9.12
C VAL A 20 -1.39 -10.13 -8.97
N ILE A 21 -0.79 -9.50 -9.98
CA ILE A 21 -0.53 -8.06 -9.99
C ILE A 21 -1.32 -7.42 -11.12
N PHE A 22 -2.06 -6.36 -10.81
CA PHE A 22 -2.70 -5.52 -11.81
C PHE A 22 -1.74 -4.39 -12.19
N SER A 23 -1.30 -4.35 -13.45
CA SER A 23 -0.53 -3.24 -13.98
C SER A 23 -1.45 -2.02 -14.15
N LEU A 24 -1.26 -1.02 -13.29
CA LEU A 24 -2.07 0.20 -13.28
C LEU A 24 -1.18 1.38 -13.67
N ALA A 25 -1.69 2.29 -14.51
CA ALA A 25 -0.95 3.51 -14.88
C ALA A 25 -0.62 4.38 -13.65
N THR A 26 -1.46 4.35 -12.63
CA THR A 26 -1.30 5.12 -11.39
C THR A 26 -1.64 4.29 -10.16
N GLY A 27 -1.18 4.76 -9.00
CA GLY A 27 -1.68 4.33 -7.70
C GLY A 27 -0.65 3.61 -6.86
N VAL A 28 -1.13 2.87 -5.86
CA VAL A 28 -0.33 2.23 -4.81
C VAL A 28 -0.42 0.72 -4.92
N TYR A 29 0.73 0.05 -4.82
CA TYR A 29 0.84 -1.41 -4.86
C TYR A 29 1.77 -1.95 -3.77
N GLY A 30 1.63 -3.23 -3.43
CA GLY A 30 2.53 -3.95 -2.52
C GLY A 30 2.28 -3.71 -1.04
N LEU A 31 1.13 -3.16 -0.66
CA LEU A 31 0.70 -3.04 0.73
C LEU A 31 0.45 -4.43 1.32
N LYS A 32 1.49 -5.04 1.89
CA LYS A 32 1.37 -6.29 2.66
C LYS A 32 1.05 -5.92 4.10
N ALA A 33 -0.15 -6.24 4.58
CA ALA A 33 -0.47 -6.07 5.99
C ALA A 33 0.36 -7.07 6.82
N ASP A 34 1.46 -6.61 7.43
CA ASP A 34 2.14 -7.36 8.47
C ASP A 34 1.48 -7.08 9.82
N GLY A 35 1.45 -8.08 10.69
CA GLY A 35 0.58 -8.19 11.87
C GLY A 35 0.37 -6.90 12.67
N GLY A 36 -0.83 -6.76 13.23
CA GLY A 36 -1.23 -5.59 14.01
C GLY A 36 -2.74 -5.35 13.91
N ARG A 37 -3.24 -4.36 14.66
CA ARG A 37 -4.66 -3.99 14.63
C ARG A 37 -5.03 -3.12 13.41
N LEU A 38 -4.04 -2.47 12.80
CA LEU A 38 -4.24 -1.64 11.62
C LEU A 38 -4.14 -2.47 10.34
N THR A 39 -5.10 -2.28 9.45
CA THR A 39 -5.06 -2.84 8.10
C THR A 39 -4.98 -1.70 7.10
N LEU A 40 -4.02 -1.78 6.18
CA LEU A 40 -3.83 -0.80 5.11
C LEU A 40 -4.25 -1.42 3.78
N ASN A 41 -5.02 -0.69 2.99
CA ASN A 41 -5.36 -1.08 1.64
C ASN A 41 -5.41 0.13 0.71
N ALA A 42 -5.21 -0.10 -0.57
CA ALA A 42 -5.39 0.90 -1.62
C ALA A 42 -6.27 0.28 -2.70
N ARG A 43 -7.18 1.07 -3.28
CA ARG A 43 -7.95 0.61 -4.44
C ARG A 43 -7.10 0.75 -5.71
N PRO A 44 -7.27 -0.13 -6.70
CA PRO A 44 -6.61 -0.01 -7.98
C PRO A 44 -6.77 1.40 -8.58
N GLY A 45 -5.66 2.03 -9.00
CA GLY A 45 -5.65 3.35 -9.62
C GLY A 45 -5.61 4.53 -8.64
N GLU A 46 -5.95 4.33 -7.37
CA GLU A 46 -6.01 5.40 -6.37
C GLU A 46 -4.64 5.75 -5.80
N ASN A 47 -4.42 7.04 -5.56
CA ASN A 47 -3.27 7.57 -4.81
C ASN A 47 -3.56 7.71 -3.30
N ILE A 48 -4.52 6.93 -2.79
CA ILE A 48 -4.97 7.01 -1.39
C ILE A 48 -4.76 5.65 -0.73
N ILE A 49 -4.09 5.66 0.42
CA ILE A 49 -4.06 4.50 1.32
C ILE A 49 -5.18 4.69 2.34
N HIS A 50 -6.11 3.75 2.33
CA HIS A 50 -7.18 3.64 3.31
C HIS A 50 -6.67 2.82 4.50
N VAL A 51 -7.03 3.24 5.70
CA VAL A 51 -6.62 2.56 6.93
C VAL A 51 -7.85 2.16 7.74
N LYS A 52 -7.86 0.93 8.24
CA LYS A 52 -8.88 0.38 9.14
C LYS A 52 -8.27 -0.03 10.47
N GLY A 53 -9.10 -0.13 11.50
CA GLY A 53 -8.68 -0.58 12.83
C GLY A 53 -8.11 0.51 13.74
N TYR A 54 -8.29 1.78 13.38
CA TYR A 54 -7.95 2.92 14.25
C TYR A 54 -8.74 2.85 15.57
N ASP A 55 -8.06 3.18 16.67
CA ASP A 55 -8.62 3.22 18.02
C ASP A 55 -8.42 4.62 18.62
N PRO A 56 -9.48 5.42 18.82
CA PRO A 56 -9.35 6.80 19.31
C PRO A 56 -8.80 6.91 20.73
N SER A 57 -8.77 5.81 21.51
CA SER A 57 -8.16 5.78 22.85
C SER A 57 -6.63 5.71 22.82
N ARG A 58 -6.02 5.46 21.66
CA ARG A 58 -4.58 5.28 21.51
C ARG A 58 -3.97 6.41 20.70
N LYS A 59 -2.68 6.68 20.96
CA LYS A 59 -1.89 7.62 20.18
C LYS A 59 -1.23 6.92 18.99
N TYR A 60 -1.29 7.54 17.82
CA TYR A 60 -0.63 7.06 16.62
C TYR A 60 0.26 8.15 16.02
N CYS A 61 1.52 7.79 15.78
CA CYS A 61 2.49 8.60 15.07
C CYS A 61 2.71 7.99 13.69
N MET A 62 2.35 8.72 12.63
CA MET A 62 2.52 8.30 11.25
C MET A 62 3.71 9.02 10.61
N GLY A 63 4.50 8.29 9.84
CA GLY A 63 5.57 8.83 9.00
C GLY A 63 5.64 8.09 7.67
N ILE A 64 5.96 8.81 6.60
CA ILE A 64 6.25 8.23 5.28
C ILE A 64 7.68 8.57 4.91
N PHE A 65 8.41 7.58 4.44
CA PHE A 65 9.83 7.65 4.12
C PHE A 65 10.05 7.18 2.68
N SER A 66 10.91 7.86 1.93
CA SER A 66 11.36 7.39 0.61
C SER A 66 12.26 6.15 0.73
N ALA A 67 12.58 5.52 -0.41
CA ALA A 67 13.53 4.40 -0.47
C ALA A 67 14.91 4.72 0.15
N SER A 68 15.34 5.97 0.10
CA SER A 68 16.59 6.45 0.75
C SER A 68 16.48 6.66 2.26
N GLY A 69 15.32 6.42 2.86
CA GLY A 69 15.07 6.67 4.28
C GLY A 69 14.75 8.13 4.63
N ARG A 70 14.68 9.03 3.65
CA ARG A 70 14.27 10.42 3.89
C ARG A 70 12.79 10.48 4.26
N LYS A 71 12.46 11.09 5.40
CA LYS A 71 11.08 11.37 5.80
C LYS A 71 10.47 12.42 4.85
N VAL A 72 9.36 12.07 4.19
CA VAL A 72 8.66 12.91 3.21
C VAL A 72 7.30 13.40 3.69
N LYS A 73 6.71 12.72 4.69
CA LYS A 73 5.48 13.18 5.38
C LYS A 73 5.50 12.67 6.80
N SER A 74 4.94 13.43 7.74
CA SER A 74 4.70 12.96 9.10
C SER A 74 3.50 13.64 9.72
N ASP A 75 2.87 12.91 10.63
CA ASP A 75 1.80 13.38 11.48
C ASP A 75 1.97 12.72 12.86
N ALA A 76 2.28 13.52 13.87
CA ALA A 76 2.58 13.05 15.23
C ALA A 76 1.32 12.77 16.06
N ASP A 77 0.15 13.14 15.55
CA ASP A 77 -1.14 12.93 16.21
C ASP A 77 -2.18 12.43 15.19
N TRP A 78 -1.76 11.50 14.34
CA TRP A 78 -2.57 10.95 13.26
C TRP A 78 -3.82 10.26 13.80
N LYS A 79 -4.99 10.60 13.25
CA LYS A 79 -6.32 10.21 13.76
C LYS A 79 -7.02 9.16 12.91
N GLY A 80 -6.25 8.36 12.17
CA GLY A 80 -6.83 7.31 11.33
C GLY A 80 -7.35 7.79 9.97
N GLN A 81 -7.16 9.07 9.62
CA GLN A 81 -7.61 9.60 8.34
C GLN A 81 -6.85 8.95 7.16
N PRO A 82 -7.48 8.79 5.97
CA PRO A 82 -6.81 8.27 4.79
C PRO A 82 -5.53 9.05 4.44
N ILE A 83 -4.55 8.34 3.91
CA ILE A 83 -3.24 8.91 3.56
C ILE A 83 -3.24 9.23 2.07
N ASP A 84 -3.29 10.52 1.74
CA ASP A 84 -3.19 11.02 0.37
C ASP A 84 -1.72 11.10 -0.09
N LEU A 85 -1.45 10.48 -1.24
CA LEU A 85 -0.16 10.41 -1.90
C LEU A 85 -0.17 11.10 -3.27
N THR A 86 -1.19 11.86 -3.61
CA THR A 86 -1.34 12.50 -4.94
C THR A 86 -0.13 13.37 -5.29
N ALA A 87 0.42 14.10 -4.32
CA ALA A 87 1.59 14.96 -4.52
C ALA A 87 2.95 14.22 -4.56
N PHE A 88 2.97 12.90 -4.37
CA PHE A 88 4.21 12.13 -4.30
C PHE A 88 4.66 11.77 -5.72
N SER A 89 5.97 11.75 -5.96
CA SER A 89 6.52 11.19 -7.19
C SER A 89 6.42 9.67 -7.18
N GLY A 90 6.43 9.05 -8.37
CA GLY A 90 6.58 7.60 -8.51
C GLY A 90 7.85 7.10 -7.81
N GLY A 91 7.78 5.92 -7.21
CA GLY A 91 8.88 5.34 -6.45
C GLY A 91 8.46 4.41 -5.31
N VAL A 92 9.45 3.88 -4.60
CA VAL A 92 9.25 3.01 -3.44
C VAL A 92 9.26 3.83 -2.16
N TYR A 93 8.33 3.53 -1.26
CA TYR A 93 8.15 4.21 0.01
C TYR A 93 7.89 3.22 1.14
N HIS A 94 8.08 3.70 2.36
CA HIS A 94 7.69 3.03 3.59
C HIS A 94 6.75 3.94 4.36
N VAL A 95 5.58 3.43 4.75
CA VAL A 95 4.73 4.07 5.76
C VAL A 95 4.96 3.37 7.08
N LYS A 96 5.30 4.16 8.10
CA LYS A 96 5.47 3.72 9.48
C LYS A 96 4.37 4.33 10.33
N ILE A 97 3.59 3.51 11.01
CA ILE A 97 2.60 3.93 11.99
C ILE A 97 2.94 3.25 13.31
N ASN A 98 3.43 4.02 14.27
CA ASN A 98 4.06 3.52 15.50
C ASN A 98 5.18 2.50 15.18
N GLU A 99 5.03 1.24 15.61
CA GLU A 99 6.01 0.18 15.39
C GLU A 99 5.77 -0.60 14.10
N THR A 100 4.61 -0.43 13.46
CA THR A 100 4.28 -1.15 12.22
C THR A 100 4.80 -0.39 11.01
N THR A 101 5.50 -1.10 10.11
CA THR A 101 6.06 -0.53 8.88
C THR A 101 5.56 -1.31 7.69
N PHE A 102 5.09 -0.59 6.67
CA PHE A 102 4.61 -1.17 5.42
C PHE A 102 5.36 -0.56 4.26
N LYS A 103 5.86 -1.40 3.36
CA LYS A 103 6.44 -0.98 2.09
C LYS A 103 5.35 -0.86 1.04
N PHE A 104 5.44 0.13 0.16
CA PHE A 104 4.60 0.21 -1.02
C PHE A 104 5.36 0.85 -2.19
N SER A 105 4.92 0.55 -3.41
CA SER A 105 5.34 1.23 -4.62
C SER A 105 4.23 2.16 -5.09
N LYS A 106 4.60 3.38 -5.45
CA LYS A 106 3.72 4.34 -6.12
C LYS A 106 4.09 4.46 -7.59
N PHE A 107 3.09 4.38 -8.45
CA PHE A 107 3.20 4.66 -9.88
C PHE A 107 2.52 6.00 -10.21
N ASN A 108 3.06 6.68 -11.21
CA ASN A 108 2.51 7.91 -11.77
C ASN A 108 2.16 7.63 -13.24
N ALA A 109 1.10 8.29 -13.71
CA ALA A 109 0.72 8.32 -15.13
C ALA A 109 1.80 9.03 -15.94
#